data_AF-A0AAV4PN92-F1
#
_entry.id   AF-A0AAV4PN92-F1
#
_cell.length_a   1.000
_cell.length_b   1.000
_cell.length_c   1.000
_cell.angle_alpha   90.00
_cell.angle_beta   90.00
_cell.angle_gamma   90.00
#
_symmetry.space_group_name_H-M   'P 1'
#
loop_
_entity.id
_entity.type
_entity.pdbx_description
1 polymer ?
#
loop_
_entity_poly.entity_id
_entity_poly.type
_entity_poly.pdbx_seq_one_letter_code
_entity_poly.pdbx_strand_id
1 'polypeptide(L)'
;MTSIVKEISSMRVSSVLNRNAKEYGKQYMTDNCEDTCWNSDQGTPQWVVLNFSHDVTVEELLIQFQGGFAGKECWVEGKSDGVMNKISSIYPEDTNTFQISFYNFAIENFNI
;
A
#
# COMPACT_ATOMS: atom_id res chain seq x y z
N MET A 1 -7.03 15.95 -6.67
CA MET A 1 -6.03 14.87 -6.67
C MET A 1 -6.43 13.84 -7.70
N THR A 2 -5.48 13.32 -8.48
CA THR A 2 -5.71 12.32 -9.52
C THR A 2 -5.02 11.02 -9.10
N SER A 3 -5.69 9.88 -9.25
CA SER A 3 -5.07 8.59 -8.95
C SER A 3 -3.98 8.25 -9.97
N ILE A 4 -2.80 7.90 -9.47
CA ILE A 4 -1.64 7.45 -10.27
C ILE A 4 -1.58 5.92 -10.41
N VAL A 5 -2.63 5.19 -10.01
CA VAL A 5 -2.66 3.72 -10.11
C VAL A 5 -2.44 3.23 -11.54
N LYS A 6 -2.90 3.99 -12.54
CA LYS A 6 -2.71 3.66 -13.97
C LYS A 6 -1.28 3.86 -14.45
N GLU A 7 -0.43 4.54 -13.69
CA GLU A 7 0.98 4.82 -14.03
C GLU A 7 1.93 3.72 -13.53
N ILE A 8 1.40 2.76 -12.75
CA ILE A 8 2.12 1.59 -12.26
C ILE A 8 2.54 0.73 -13.47
N SER A 9 3.84 0.61 -13.68
CA SER A 9 4.43 -0.23 -14.73
C SER A 9 4.52 -1.69 -14.31
N SER A 10 4.73 -1.96 -13.02
CA SER A 10 4.71 -3.30 -12.47
C SER A 10 4.41 -3.31 -10.98
N MET A 11 3.75 -4.39 -10.55
CA MET A 11 3.42 -4.63 -9.16
C MET A 11 4.00 -5.97 -8.72
N ARG A 12 4.62 -6.02 -7.55
CA ARG A 12 5.12 -7.25 -6.92
C ARG A 12 4.56 -7.36 -5.51
N VAL A 13 4.35 -8.59 -5.06
CA VAL A 13 3.89 -8.90 -3.71
C VAL A 13 4.77 -9.98 -3.12
N SER A 14 4.89 -10.01 -1.80
CA SER A 14 5.68 -11.00 -1.05
C SER A 14 5.20 -12.43 -1.25
N SER A 15 3.88 -12.63 -1.24
CA SER A 15 3.23 -13.94 -1.35
C SER A 15 1.81 -13.81 -1.90
N VAL A 16 1.20 -14.95 -2.22
CA VAL A 16 -0.22 -15.04 -2.58
C VAL A 16 -0.76 -16.26 -1.86
N LEU A 17 -1.86 -16.10 -1.13
CA LEU A 17 -2.47 -17.15 -0.31
C LEU A 17 -2.60 -18.46 -1.09
N ASN A 18 -2.02 -19.54 -0.57
CA ASN A 18 -2.03 -20.88 -1.18
C ASN A 18 -1.47 -20.94 -2.61
N ARG A 19 -0.67 -19.94 -3.02
CA ARG A 19 -0.21 -19.73 -4.41
C ARG A 19 -1.36 -19.61 -5.43
N ASN A 20 -2.59 -19.34 -4.97
CA ASN A 20 -3.76 -19.24 -5.83
C ASN A 20 -3.94 -17.81 -6.38
N ALA A 21 -3.11 -17.45 -7.37
CA ALA A 21 -3.17 -16.14 -8.02
C ALA A 21 -4.47 -15.90 -8.81
N LYS A 22 -5.27 -16.95 -9.06
CA LYS A 22 -6.57 -16.84 -9.69
C LYS A 22 -7.63 -16.28 -8.73
N GLU A 23 -7.54 -16.54 -7.43
CA GLU A 23 -8.51 -16.05 -6.44
C GLU A 23 -7.97 -14.90 -5.59
N TYR A 24 -6.66 -14.88 -5.33
CA TYR A 24 -6.05 -13.97 -4.35
C TYR A 24 -4.92 -13.12 -4.93
N GLY A 25 -4.88 -12.97 -6.26
CA GLY A 25 -3.77 -12.32 -6.95
C GLY A 25 -3.72 -10.81 -6.74
N LYS A 26 -2.52 -10.24 -6.85
CA LYS A 26 -2.24 -8.80 -6.71
C LYS A 26 -3.05 -7.91 -7.67
N GLN A 27 -3.49 -8.44 -8.81
CA GLN A 27 -4.31 -7.69 -9.77
C GLN A 27 -5.62 -7.17 -9.17
N TYR A 28 -6.14 -7.86 -8.15
CA TYR A 28 -7.37 -7.50 -7.44
C TYR A 28 -7.22 -6.29 -6.51
N MET A 29 -6.01 -5.78 -6.29
CA MET A 29 -5.84 -4.49 -5.59
C MET A 29 -6.19 -3.27 -6.46
N THR A 30 -6.25 -3.44 -7.79
CA THR A 30 -6.36 -2.32 -8.74
C THR A 30 -7.38 -2.54 -9.85
N ASP A 31 -8.24 -3.56 -9.74
CA ASP A 31 -9.25 -3.90 -10.75
C ASP A 31 -10.57 -3.12 -10.58
N ASN A 32 -10.70 -2.35 -9.49
CA ASN A 32 -11.89 -1.59 -9.11
C ASN A 32 -13.11 -2.47 -8.78
N CYS A 33 -12.89 -3.67 -8.24
CA CYS A 33 -13.95 -4.56 -7.76
C CYS A 33 -13.87 -4.76 -6.23
N GLU A 34 -14.87 -4.26 -5.50
CA GLU A 34 -14.90 -4.32 -4.02
C GLU A 34 -14.96 -5.76 -3.46
N ASP A 35 -15.47 -6.70 -4.27
CA ASP A 35 -15.60 -8.12 -3.90
C ASP A 35 -14.29 -8.89 -4.03
N THR A 36 -13.25 -8.30 -4.62
CA THR A 36 -11.96 -8.95 -4.83
C THR A 36 -10.83 -8.25 -4.07
N CYS A 37 -9.82 -9.00 -3.67
CA CYS A 37 -8.64 -8.46 -3.00
C CYS A 37 -7.41 -9.34 -3.21
N TRP A 38 -6.24 -8.80 -2.88
CA TRP A 38 -5.03 -9.60 -2.70
C TRP A 38 -4.98 -10.15 -1.28
N ASN A 39 -4.79 -11.47 -1.14
CA ASN A 39 -4.49 -12.09 0.15
C ASN A 39 -3.08 -12.66 0.14
N SER A 40 -2.30 -12.33 1.18
CA SER A 40 -1.00 -12.94 1.41
C SER A 40 -1.12 -14.30 2.10
N ASP A 41 -0.07 -15.11 2.04
CA ASP A 41 0.11 -16.20 3.00
C ASP A 41 0.41 -15.64 4.41
N GLN A 42 0.40 -16.53 5.40
CA GLN A 42 0.86 -16.22 6.76
C GLN A 42 2.37 -15.87 6.82
N GLY A 43 2.75 -15.07 7.81
CA GLY A 43 4.13 -14.67 8.08
C GLY A 43 4.35 -13.17 7.92
N THR A 44 5.47 -12.68 8.47
CA THR A 44 5.84 -11.25 8.48
C THR A 44 7.30 -11.12 8.03
N PRO A 45 7.64 -10.12 7.20
CA PRO A 45 6.75 -9.11 6.60
C PRO A 45 5.99 -9.64 5.39
N GLN A 46 4.82 -9.06 5.14
CA GLN A 46 4.15 -9.10 3.83
C GLN A 46 4.24 -7.70 3.22
N TRP A 47 4.46 -7.64 1.92
CA TRP A 47 4.72 -6.37 1.25
C TRP A 47 4.13 -6.32 -0.15
N VAL A 48 3.84 -5.09 -0.58
CA VAL A 48 3.48 -4.73 -1.95
C VAL A 48 4.51 -3.71 -2.43
N VAL A 49 5.10 -3.96 -3.60
CA VAL A 49 6.02 -3.02 -4.26
C VAL A 49 5.41 -2.58 -5.58
N LEU A 50 5.24 -1.28 -5.74
CA LEU A 50 4.78 -0.63 -6.96
C LEU A 50 5.98 0.01 -7.65
N ASN A 51 6.15 -0.26 -8.94
CA ASN A 51 7.10 0.48 -9.77
C ASN A 51 6.30 1.32 -10.75
N PHE A 52 6.71 2.57 -10.93
CA PHE A 52 6.13 3.48 -11.90
C PHE A 52 6.97 3.48 -13.18
N SER A 53 6.36 3.85 -14.30
CA SER A 53 7.06 3.95 -15.59
C SER A 53 7.96 5.18 -15.71
N HIS A 54 7.79 6.13 -14.80
CA HIS A 54 8.48 7.41 -14.71
C HIS A 54 8.47 7.88 -13.24
N ASP A 55 9.20 8.95 -12.95
CA ASP A 55 9.20 9.55 -11.62
C ASP A 55 7.84 10.17 -11.32
N VAL A 56 7.28 9.85 -10.16
CA VAL A 56 5.97 10.32 -9.70
C VAL A 56 6.11 11.00 -8.34
N THR A 57 5.23 11.95 -8.07
CA THR A 57 5.05 12.50 -6.72
C THR A 57 3.81 11.86 -6.11
N VAL A 58 3.98 11.18 -4.98
CA VAL A 58 2.90 10.56 -4.22
C VAL A 58 2.55 11.47 -3.05
N GLU A 59 1.37 12.09 -3.10
CA GLU A 59 0.87 12.96 -2.02
C GLU A 59 0.09 12.17 -0.97
N GLU A 60 -0.63 11.14 -1.42
CA GLU A 60 -1.53 10.34 -0.61
C GLU A 60 -1.47 8.85 -1.00
N LEU A 61 -1.62 7.96 -0.03
CA LEU A 61 -1.82 6.53 -0.23
C LEU A 61 -3.13 6.14 0.47
N LEU A 62 -4.08 5.67 -0.33
CA LEU A 62 -5.35 5.15 0.12
C LEU A 62 -5.28 3.62 0.12
N ILE A 63 -5.57 3.01 1.28
CA ILE A 63 -5.61 1.56 1.45
C ILE A 63 -6.98 1.14 1.99
N GLN A 64 -7.41 -0.05 1.62
CA GLN A 64 -8.66 -0.63 2.08
C GLN A 64 -8.44 -2.13 2.28
N PHE A 65 -8.87 -2.66 3.43
CA PHE A 65 -8.93 -4.10 3.68
C PHE A 65 -10.38 -4.57 3.46
N GLN A 66 -10.62 -5.87 3.32
CA GLN A 66 -12.01 -6.37 3.21
C GLN A 66 -12.70 -6.52 4.58
N GLY A 67 -11.95 -6.42 5.68
CA GLY A 67 -12.42 -6.72 7.03
C GLY A 67 -12.22 -8.19 7.42
N GLY A 68 -11.97 -8.44 8.71
CA GLY A 68 -11.64 -9.75 9.29
C GLY A 68 -10.13 -10.03 9.36
N PHE A 69 -9.32 -9.26 8.64
CA PHE A 69 -7.87 -9.23 8.78
C PHE A 69 -7.29 -7.94 8.17
N ALA A 70 -6.40 -7.28 8.91
CA ALA A 70 -5.57 -6.18 8.40
C ALA A 70 -4.15 -6.27 8.96
N GLY A 71 -3.20 -5.69 8.21
CA GLY A 71 -1.85 -5.45 8.74
C GLY A 71 -1.93 -4.46 9.91
N LYS A 72 -1.30 -4.79 11.05
CA LYS A 72 -1.37 -3.96 12.27
C LYS A 72 -0.26 -2.92 12.36
N GLU A 73 0.97 -3.33 12.06
CA GLU A 73 2.16 -2.48 12.06
C GLU A 73 2.76 -2.50 10.67
N CYS A 74 2.49 -1.45 9.91
CA CYS A 74 2.96 -1.31 8.55
C CYS A 74 3.81 -0.05 8.40
N TRP A 75 4.55 0.04 7.30
CA TRP A 75 5.29 1.24 6.96
C TRP A 75 5.30 1.43 5.45
N VAL A 76 5.43 2.68 5.04
CA VAL A 76 5.59 3.03 3.64
C VAL A 76 7.06 3.33 3.39
N GLU A 77 7.59 2.79 2.29
CA GLU A 77 8.92 3.12 1.80
C GLU A 77 8.83 3.76 0.42
N GLY A 78 9.74 4.68 0.14
CA GLY A 78 9.90 5.28 -1.18
C GLY A 78 11.35 5.29 -1.63
N LYS A 79 11.53 5.42 -2.94
CA LYS A 79 12.83 5.40 -3.61
C LYS A 79 13.06 6.75 -4.31
N SER A 80 13.98 7.55 -3.79
CA SER A 80 14.39 8.81 -4.43
C SER A 80 15.71 8.65 -5.20
N ASP A 81 16.72 7.99 -4.60
CA ASP A 81 18.09 7.95 -5.14
C ASP A 81 18.64 6.51 -5.26
N GLY A 82 17.84 5.59 -5.79
CA GLY A 82 18.26 4.19 -5.91
C GLY A 82 18.11 3.36 -4.61
N VAL A 83 17.90 4.02 -3.47
CA VAL A 83 17.74 3.39 -2.15
C VAL A 83 16.29 3.53 -1.67
N MET A 84 15.71 2.43 -1.19
CA MET A 84 14.42 2.43 -0.50
C MET A 84 14.60 2.96 0.92
N ASN A 85 13.82 3.96 1.30
CA ASN A 85 13.83 4.54 2.64
C ASN A 85 12.42 4.56 3.22
N LYS A 86 12.31 4.32 4.52
CA LYS A 86 11.05 4.45 5.24
C LYS A 86 10.59 5.92 5.26
N ILE A 87 9.37 6.16 4.82
CA ILE A 87 8.70 7.47 4.81
C ILE A 87 7.84 7.64 6.06
N SER A 88 7.02 6.63 6.38
CA SER A 88 6.08 6.71 7.51
C SER A 88 5.77 5.33 8.08
N SER A 89 5.32 5.29 9.34
CA SER A 89 4.62 4.13 9.91
C SER A 89 3.12 4.32 9.73
N ILE A 90 2.38 3.25 9.48
CA ILE A 90 0.93 3.26 9.31
C ILE A 90 0.32 2.11 10.12
N TYR A 91 -0.87 2.34 10.66
CA TYR A 91 -1.56 1.39 11.54
C TYR A 91 -2.99 1.18 11.04
N PRO A 92 -3.17 0.39 9.97
CA PRO A 92 -4.47 0.17 9.38
C PRO A 92 -5.44 -0.50 10.37
N GLU A 93 -6.67 -0.03 10.38
CA GLU A 93 -7.77 -0.67 11.07
C GLU A 93 -8.32 -1.83 10.23
N ASP A 94 -8.85 -2.84 10.91
CA ASP A 94 -9.50 -3.99 10.27
C ASP A 94 -10.94 -3.63 9.87
N THR A 95 -11.06 -2.77 8.86
CA THR A 95 -12.33 -2.26 8.34
C THR A 95 -12.35 -2.30 6.82
N ASN A 96 -13.56 -2.31 6.27
CA ASN A 96 -13.80 -2.25 4.82
C ASN A 96 -13.90 -0.82 4.27
N THR A 97 -13.45 0.18 5.02
CA THR A 97 -13.44 1.58 4.58
C THR A 97 -12.07 1.98 4.07
N PHE A 98 -12.00 2.91 3.11
CA PHE A 98 -10.74 3.52 2.72
C PHE A 98 -10.09 4.24 3.89
N GLN A 99 -8.79 4.03 4.06
CA GLN A 99 -7.95 4.62 5.09
C GLN A 99 -6.75 5.31 4.43
N ILE A 100 -6.43 6.51 4.90
CA ILE A 100 -5.32 7.33 4.38
C ILE A 100 -4.07 7.03 5.19
N SER A 101 -2.97 6.75 4.50
CA SER A 101 -1.71 6.40 5.13
C SER A 101 -0.78 7.61 5.37
N PHE A 102 -1.05 8.77 4.78
CA PHE A 102 -0.23 9.98 4.94
C PHE A 102 -1.04 11.11 5.59
N TYR A 103 -1.00 11.19 6.91
CA TYR A 103 -1.31 12.41 7.67
C TYR A 103 -0.09 12.77 8.52
N ASN A 104 0.75 13.70 8.03
CA ASN A 104 1.67 14.41 8.91
C ASN A 104 0.92 15.59 9.55
N PHE A 105 0.50 15.43 10.80
CA PHE A 105 0.37 16.57 11.70
C PHE A 105 1.25 16.32 12.93
N ALA A 106 2.51 16.72 12.81
CA ALA A 106 3.24 17.30 13.92
C ALA A 106 3.70 18.68 13.46
N ILE A 107 2.86 19.68 13.71
CA ILE A 107 3.35 21.05 13.83
C ILE A 107 4.19 21.07 15.11
N GLU A 108 5.51 20.97 14.97
CA GLU A 108 6.39 21.69 15.88
C GLU A 108 6.91 22.89 15.11
N ASN A 109 6.23 24.01 15.31
CA ASN A 109 6.76 25.32 15.02
C ASN A 109 8.11 25.46 15.74
N PHE A 110 9.24 25.38 15.02
CA PHE A 110 10.40 26.12 15.45
C PHE A 110 10.27 27.54 14.93
N ASN A 111 9.73 28.39 15.79
CA ASN A 111 9.89 29.83 15.69
C ASN A 111 11.36 30.18 15.99
N ILE A 112 11.92 30.96 15.04
CA ILE A 112 13.18 31.72 15.03
C ILE A 112 14.46 30.90 14.81
#